data_AF-A0A965F4H7-F1
#
_entry.id   AF-A0A965F4H7-F1
#
_cell.length_a   1.000
_cell.length_b   1.000
_cell.length_c   1.000
_cell.angle_alpha   90.00
_cell.angle_beta   90.00
_cell.angle_gamma   90.00
#
_symmetry.space_group_name_H-M   'P 1'
#
loop_
_entity.id
_entity.type
_entity.pdbx_description
1 polymer ?
#
loop_
_entity_poly.entity_id
_entity_poly.type
_entity_poly.pdbx_seq_one_letter_code
_entity_poly.pdbx_strand_id
1 'polypeptide(L)'
;MSEIKIPENLRPSDPRFGCGPSKIRPAALQVLAGPGAKILGTSHRQKEVKNVVSRVRSGLSSLFDLPPGYEVVLGNGGSTAFWDIATFGLIEKKSQHLSFGEFSSKF
;
A
#
# COMPACT_ATOMS: atom_id res chain seq x y z
N MET A 1 19.54 -36.30 6.94
CA MET A 1 18.83 -35.45 7.91
C MET A 1 17.39 -35.90 7.94
N SER A 2 16.83 -36.18 9.11
CA SER A 2 15.40 -36.50 9.26
C SER A 2 14.56 -35.24 9.05
N GLU A 3 13.48 -35.37 8.30
CA GLU A 3 12.54 -34.28 8.00
C GLU A 3 11.72 -33.92 9.25
N ILE A 4 11.73 -32.65 9.67
CA ILE A 4 10.86 -32.16 10.74
C ILE A 4 9.49 -31.84 10.15
N LYS A 5 8.45 -32.58 10.58
CA LYS A 5 7.06 -32.34 10.17
C LYS A 5 6.28 -31.63 11.26
N ILE A 6 5.81 -30.41 10.97
CA ILE A 6 4.91 -29.67 11.87
C ILE A 6 3.52 -30.33 11.82
N PRO A 7 2.94 -30.73 12.99
CA PRO A 7 1.58 -31.27 13.07
C PRO A 7 0.54 -30.34 12.43
N GLU A 8 -0.42 -30.90 11.71
CA GLU A 8 -1.39 -30.13 10.91
C GLU A 8 -2.21 -29.16 11.76
N ASN A 9 -2.59 -29.57 12.98
CA ASN A 9 -3.35 -28.76 13.92
C ASN A 9 -2.54 -27.58 14.52
N LEU A 10 -1.23 -27.53 14.29
CA LEU A 10 -0.36 -26.42 14.70
C LEU A 10 -0.01 -25.48 13.55
N ARG A 11 -0.43 -25.79 12.31
CA ARG A 11 -0.16 -24.94 11.17
C ARG A 11 -1.07 -23.72 11.19
N PRO A 12 -0.56 -22.54 10.80
CA PRO A 12 -1.40 -21.37 10.64
C PRO A 12 -2.38 -21.60 9.48
N SER A 13 -3.56 -21.00 9.57
CA SER A 13 -4.54 -21.02 8.47
C SER A 13 -4.03 -20.37 7.19
N ASP A 14 -2.99 -19.54 7.28
CA ASP A 14 -2.32 -18.95 6.13
C ASP A 14 -0.82 -18.78 6.45
N PRO A 15 0.09 -19.36 5.64
CA PRO A 15 1.53 -19.36 5.92
C PRO A 15 2.26 -18.10 5.41
N ARG A 16 1.55 -17.08 4.89
CA ARG A 16 2.18 -15.91 4.26
C ARG A 16 2.57 -14.84 5.30
N PHE A 17 3.74 -15.00 5.90
CA PHE A 17 4.33 -14.09 6.90
C PHE A 17 5.31 -13.04 6.33
N GLY A 18 5.30 -12.80 5.02
CA GLY A 18 6.20 -11.83 4.39
C GLY A 18 5.97 -10.39 4.88
N CYS A 19 7.05 -9.63 5.06
CA CYS A 19 7.03 -8.22 5.46
C CYS A 19 6.81 -7.25 4.28
N GLY A 20 6.58 -7.76 3.07
CA GLY A 20 6.41 -6.97 1.85
C GLY A 20 6.95 -7.73 0.62
N PRO A 21 6.07 -8.21 -0.29
CA PRO A 21 4.61 -8.24 -0.20
C PRO A 21 4.09 -9.09 0.97
N SER A 22 2.91 -8.77 1.50
CA SER A 22 2.29 -9.44 2.64
C SER A 22 0.97 -10.12 2.26
N LYS A 23 0.35 -10.85 3.21
CA LYS A 23 -0.91 -11.57 2.99
C LYS A 23 -2.04 -10.65 2.54
N ILE A 24 -2.60 -10.93 1.36
CA ILE A 24 -3.88 -10.37 0.92
C ILE A 24 -5.01 -11.34 1.30
N ARG A 25 -6.07 -10.81 1.93
CA ARG A 25 -7.26 -11.59 2.31
C ARG A 25 -7.97 -12.13 1.05
N PRO A 26 -8.40 -13.40 1.02
CA PRO A 26 -9.10 -13.98 -0.14
C PRO A 26 -10.33 -13.17 -0.61
N ALA A 27 -11.12 -12.63 0.33
CA ALA A 27 -12.29 -11.81 0.01
C ALA A 27 -11.93 -10.54 -0.79
N ALA A 28 -10.76 -9.93 -0.56
CA ALA A 28 -10.32 -8.77 -1.33
C ALA A 28 -10.00 -9.14 -2.80
N LEU A 29 -9.39 -10.31 -3.01
CA LEU A 29 -9.13 -10.84 -4.35
C LEU A 29 -10.43 -11.18 -5.08
N GLN A 30 -11.41 -11.74 -4.38
CA GLN A 30 -12.74 -12.01 -4.95
C GLN A 30 -13.46 -10.73 -5.39
N VAL A 31 -13.37 -9.65 -4.60
CA VAL A 31 -13.94 -8.35 -4.99
C VAL A 31 -13.25 -7.79 -6.22
N LEU A 32 -11.92 -7.91 -6.31
CA LEU A 32 -11.16 -7.47 -7.48
C LEU A 32 -11.53 -8.26 -8.74
N ALA A 33 -11.60 -9.59 -8.65
CA ALA A 33 -11.95 -10.47 -9.75
C ALA A 33 -13.45 -10.40 -10.14
N GLY A 34 -14.33 -10.06 -9.20
CA GLY A 34 -15.75 -9.88 -9.41
C GLY A 34 -16.10 -8.44 -9.80
N PRO A 35 -16.75 -7.65 -8.91
CA PRO A 35 -17.18 -6.28 -9.23
C PRO A 35 -16.06 -5.36 -9.72
N GLY A 36 -14.85 -5.53 -9.19
CA GLY A 36 -13.67 -4.74 -9.56
C GLY A 36 -13.20 -4.97 -11.00
N ALA A 37 -13.52 -6.10 -11.63
CA ALA A 37 -13.10 -6.39 -12.99
C ALA A 37 -13.66 -5.37 -14.00
N LYS A 38 -14.83 -4.77 -13.72
CA LYS A 38 -15.50 -3.82 -14.61
C LYS A 38 -14.70 -2.55 -14.92
N ILE A 39 -13.79 -2.16 -14.03
CA ILE A 39 -12.96 -0.96 -14.21
C ILE A 39 -11.57 -1.28 -14.77
N LEU A 40 -11.15 -2.55 -14.77
CA LEU A 40 -9.85 -2.96 -15.28
C LEU A 40 -9.84 -2.80 -16.81
N GLY A 41 -8.76 -2.22 -17.35
CA GLY A 41 -8.65 -1.93 -18.78
C GLY A 41 -9.45 -0.71 -19.26
N THR A 42 -10.14 0.00 -18.36
CA THR A 42 -10.85 1.25 -18.70
C THR A 42 -9.96 2.48 -18.46
N SER A 43 -10.32 3.62 -19.06
CA SER A 43 -9.54 4.85 -18.90
C SER A 43 -9.64 5.41 -17.49
N HIS A 44 -8.48 5.72 -16.89
CA HIS A 44 -8.38 6.35 -15.57
C HIS A 44 -9.02 7.76 -15.49
N ARG A 45 -9.29 8.39 -16.64
CA ARG A 45 -9.94 9.71 -16.70
C ARG A 45 -11.46 9.62 -16.60
N GLN A 46 -12.03 8.43 -16.75
CA GLN A 46 -13.46 8.19 -16.70
C GLN A 46 -13.99 8.18 -15.27
N LYS A 47 -15.29 8.41 -15.14
CA LYS A 47 -15.99 8.55 -13.86
C LYS A 47 -15.73 7.36 -12.94
N GLU A 48 -15.79 6.14 -13.45
CA GLU A 48 -15.71 4.95 -12.59
C GLU A 48 -14.34 4.73 -11.95
N VAL A 49 -13.24 5.00 -12.65
CA VAL A 49 -11.91 4.95 -12.03
C VAL A 49 -11.69 6.14 -11.10
N LYS A 50 -12.19 7.34 -11.44
CA LYS A 50 -12.15 8.51 -10.54
C LYS A 50 -12.92 8.26 -9.23
N ASN A 51 -14.05 7.55 -9.28
CA ASN A 51 -14.82 7.15 -8.10
C ASN A 51 -14.00 6.25 -7.18
N VAL A 52 -13.20 5.33 -7.74
CA VAL A 52 -12.31 4.46 -6.97
C VAL A 52 -11.24 5.28 -6.25
N VAL A 53 -10.59 6.22 -6.95
CA VAL A 53 -9.59 7.12 -6.35
C VAL A 53 -10.23 7.99 -5.25
N SER A 54 -11.41 8.53 -5.50
CA SER A 54 -12.17 9.31 -4.50
C SER A 54 -12.47 8.50 -3.24
N ARG A 55 -12.88 7.23 -3.41
CA ARG A 55 -13.13 6.31 -2.30
C ARG A 55 -11.86 6.00 -1.50
N VAL A 56 -10.71 5.87 -2.17
CA VAL A 56 -9.42 5.69 -1.49
C VAL A 56 -9.08 6.91 -0.64
N ARG A 57 -9.16 8.12 -1.22
CA ARG A 57 -8.85 9.37 -0.51
C ARG A 57 -9.76 9.56 0.71
N SER A 58 -11.08 9.47 0.51
CA SER A 58 -12.07 9.62 1.60
C SER A 58 -11.94 8.52 2.67
N GLY A 59 -11.72 7.27 2.27
CA GLY A 59 -11.51 6.16 3.18
C GLY A 59 -10.27 6.35 4.07
N LEU A 60 -9.15 6.80 3.50
CA LEU A 60 -7.94 7.09 4.25
C LEU A 60 -8.10 8.33 5.15
N SER A 61 -8.75 9.38 4.65
CA SER A 61 -9.07 10.57 5.44
C SER A 61 -9.88 10.21 6.70
N SER A 62 -10.88 9.34 6.55
CA SER A 62 -11.69 8.87 7.67
C SER A 62 -10.95 7.89 8.58
N LEU A 63 -10.18 6.95 8.01
CA LEU A 63 -9.43 5.95 8.77
C LEU A 63 -8.40 6.59 9.72
N PHE A 64 -7.76 7.67 9.27
CA PHE A 64 -6.75 8.39 10.03
C PHE A 64 -7.27 9.62 10.76
N ASP A 65 -8.57 9.91 10.71
CA ASP A 65 -9.19 11.10 11.30
C ASP A 65 -8.41 12.39 10.97
N LEU A 66 -8.22 12.64 9.67
CA LEU A 66 -7.30 13.70 9.22
C LEU A 66 -7.79 15.09 9.68
N PRO A 67 -6.88 15.93 10.23
CA PRO A 67 -7.23 17.30 10.61
C PRO A 67 -7.66 18.16 9.41
N PRO A 68 -8.40 19.25 9.65
CA PRO A 68 -8.72 20.22 8.61
C PRO A 68 -7.47 20.73 7.88
N GLY A 69 -7.54 20.79 6.54
CA GLY A 69 -6.44 21.24 5.68
C GLY A 69 -5.44 20.15 5.27
N TYR A 70 -5.54 18.94 5.81
CA TYR A 70 -4.71 17.81 5.37
C TYR A 70 -5.31 17.13 4.14
N GLU A 71 -4.44 16.69 3.23
CA GLU A 71 -4.84 16.01 2.00
C GLU A 71 -4.19 14.64 1.85
N VAL A 72 -4.96 13.70 1.28
CA VAL A 72 -4.41 12.44 0.76
C VAL A 72 -3.98 12.66 -0.69
N VAL A 73 -2.68 12.53 -0.96
CA VAL A 73 -2.09 12.60 -2.31
C VAL A 73 -1.56 11.22 -2.69
N LEU A 74 -1.69 10.86 -3.97
CA LEU A 74 -1.25 9.56 -4.47
C LEU A 74 -0.57 9.68 -5.85
N GLY A 75 0.41 8.81 -6.09
CA GLY A 75 1.16 8.74 -7.34
C GLY A 75 1.78 7.35 -7.52
N ASN A 76 2.30 7.08 -8.72
CA ASN A 76 2.99 5.83 -9.03
C ASN A 76 4.45 5.87 -8.53
N GLY A 77 5.05 4.69 -8.35
CA GLY A 77 6.48 4.54 -8.00
C GLY A 77 6.76 4.17 -6.55
N GLY A 78 5.74 4.13 -5.69
CA GLY A 78 5.86 3.70 -4.30
C GLY A 78 6.69 4.67 -3.44
N SER A 79 7.09 4.23 -2.24
CA SER A 79 7.85 5.07 -1.30
C SER A 79 9.21 5.48 -1.84
N THR A 80 9.86 4.61 -2.63
CA THR A 80 11.18 4.90 -3.22
C THR A 80 11.15 6.11 -4.15
N ALA A 81 10.21 6.15 -5.09
CA ALA A 81 10.05 7.33 -5.94
C ALA A 81 9.59 8.57 -5.14
N PHE A 82 8.80 8.38 -4.08
CA PHE A 82 8.36 9.49 -3.23
C PHE A 82 9.50 10.17 -2.50
N TRP A 83 10.58 9.45 -2.12
CA TRP A 83 11.74 10.07 -1.50
C TRP A 83 12.44 11.07 -2.43
N ASP A 84 12.57 10.74 -3.72
CA ASP A 84 13.09 11.70 -4.71
C ASP A 84 12.15 12.90 -4.84
N ILE A 85 10.85 12.66 -5.00
CA ILE A 85 9.83 13.72 -5.10
C ILE A 85 9.88 14.65 -3.88
N ALA A 86 9.96 14.10 -2.67
CA ALA A 86 10.06 14.87 -1.45
C ALA A 86 11.35 15.70 -1.40
N THR A 87 12.46 15.16 -1.90
CA THR A 87 13.74 15.85 -1.96
C THR A 87 13.68 17.08 -2.87
N PHE A 88 13.04 16.96 -4.04
CA PHE A 88 12.90 18.07 -4.99
C PHE A 88 11.75 19.03 -4.65
N GLY A 89 10.68 18.53 -4.03
CA GLY A 89 9.42 19.27 -3.89
C GLY A 89 9.14 19.83 -2.50
N LEU A 90 9.79 19.31 -1.45
CA LEU A 90 9.47 19.67 -0.05
C LEU A 90 10.64 20.31 0.70
N ILE A 91 11.88 20.10 0.27
CA ILE A 91 13.06 20.66 0.95
C ILE A 91 13.35 22.07 0.41
N GLU A 92 13.28 23.08 1.27
CA GLU A 92 13.66 24.45 0.90
C GLU A 92 15.18 24.70 1.04
N LYS A 93 15.79 24.25 2.15
CA LYS A 93 17.19 24.58 2.49
C LYS A 93 18.01 23.38 2.97
N LYS A 94 17.50 22.63 3.95
CA LYS A 94 18.22 21.53 4.60
C LYS A 94 17.25 20.42 4.97
N SER A 95 17.72 19.18 4.91
CA SER A 95 17.02 17.98 5.38
C SER A 95 17.91 17.14 6.29
N GLN A 96 17.29 16.23 7.05
CA GLN A 96 17.96 15.24 7.87
C GLN A 96 17.50 13.85 7.43
N HIS A 97 18.46 12.95 7.20
CA HIS A 97 18.21 11.58 6.78
C HIS A 97 18.70 10.65 7.90
N LEU A 98 17.82 9.79 8.41
CA LEU A 98 18.06 8.91 9.55
C LEU A 98 17.67 7.47 9.20
N SER A 99 18.42 6.50 9.73
CA SER A 99 18.15 5.08 9.55
C SER A 99 17.52 4.48 10.81
N PHE A 100 16.28 4.01 10.69
CA PHE A 100 15.46 3.36 11.71
C PHE A 100 15.14 1.89 11.36
N GLY A 101 16.02 1.22 10.62
CA GLY A 101 15.86 -0.19 10.24
C GLY A 101 16.16 -0.44 8.76
N GLU A 102 15.92 -1.68 8.34
CA GLU A 102 16.30 -2.23 7.02
C GLU A 102 15.74 -1.45 5.82
N PHE A 103 14.64 -0.73 6.00
CA PHE A 103 14.00 0.01 4.91
C PHE A 103 14.64 1.40 4.70
N SER A 104 14.93 2.10 5.78
CA SER A 104 15.58 3.41 5.77
C SER A 104 17.11 3.33 5.61
N SER A 105 17.74 2.18 5.86
CA SER A 105 19.18 1.99 5.68
C SER A 105 19.62 1.87 4.22
N LYS A 106 18.68 1.67 3.31
CA LYS A 106 18.92 1.55 1.86
C LYS A 106 19.10 2.91 1.19
N PHE A 107 18.98 4.00 1.95
CA PHE A 107 18.95 5.40 1.50
C PHE A 107 19.82 6.27 2.40
#